data_AF-A0A844MPR5-F1
#
_entry.id   AF-A0A844MPR5-F1
#
_cell.length_a   1.000
_cell.length_b   1.000
_cell.length_c   1.000
_cell.angle_alpha   90.00
_cell.angle_beta   90.00
_cell.angle_gamma   90.00
#
_symmetry.space_group_name_H-M   'P 1'
#
loop_
_entity.id
_entity.type
_entity.pdbx_description
1 polymer ?
#
loop_
_entity_poly.entity_id
_entity_poly.type
_entity_poly.pdbx_seq_one_letter_code
_entity_poly.pdbx_strand_id
1 'polypeptide(L)'
;MIPFTTSPEQKIRVYEISTKMAKVGLSVEFITDTVAMIEECEGLHDLMVLWDEETDVEIKDEILADIQDEIDRHKELPHGIQKKPYISFDDLDRIAKDIMEFKKSLRDEVDRWGGITKLSEKTGIPEPSLNRFFNSASMPYRTTLYKIANALKLTESQILSKWAA
;
A
#
# COMPACT_ATOMS: atom_id res chain seq x y z
N MET A 1 -5.91 -13.70 -21.88
CA MET A 1 -5.64 -12.36 -21.33
C MET A 1 -4.36 -11.91 -21.99
N ILE A 2 -4.38 -10.83 -22.77
CA ILE A 2 -3.14 -10.27 -23.33
C ILE A 2 -2.47 -9.58 -22.14
N PRO A 3 -1.21 -9.90 -21.79
CA PRO A 3 -0.52 -9.18 -20.73
C PRO A 3 -0.44 -7.71 -21.14
N PHE A 4 -0.84 -6.82 -20.24
CA PHE A 4 -0.63 -5.39 -20.43
C PHE A 4 0.88 -5.14 -20.58
N THR A 5 1.25 -4.26 -21.51
CA THR A 5 2.63 -3.81 -21.67
C THR A 5 2.55 -2.35 -22.08
N THR A 6 3.21 -1.48 -21.33
CA THR A 6 3.24 -0.05 -21.66
C THR A 6 3.89 0.21 -23.01
N SER A 7 3.27 1.08 -23.80
CA SER A 7 3.84 1.56 -25.05
C SER A 7 5.08 2.42 -24.82
N PRO A 8 5.96 2.59 -25.82
CA PRO A 8 7.11 3.49 -25.71
C PRO A 8 6.72 4.92 -25.29
N GLU A 9 5.59 5.44 -25.78
CA GLU A 9 5.08 6.77 -25.45
C GLU A 9 4.64 6.85 -23.99
N GLN A 10 3.95 5.82 -23.49
CA GLN A 10 3.56 5.72 -22.07
C GLN A 10 4.79 5.65 -21.16
N LYS A 11 5.85 4.96 -21.57
CA LYS A 11 7.12 4.92 -20.83
C LYS A 11 7.78 6.30 -20.75
N ILE A 12 7.86 7.02 -21.87
CA ILE A 12 8.39 8.40 -21.89
C ILE A 12 7.58 9.29 -20.96
N ARG A 13 6.24 9.21 -21.03
CA ARG A 13 5.34 10.00 -20.19
C ARG A 13 5.58 9.73 -18.71
N VAL A 14 5.74 8.46 -18.32
CA VAL A 14 6.06 8.10 -16.94
C VAL A 14 7.41 8.69 -16.51
N TYR A 15 8.47 8.61 -17.31
CA TYR A 15 9.75 9.21 -16.95
C TYR A 15 9.68 10.74 -16.74
N GLU A 16 8.84 11.44 -17.50
CA GLU A 16 8.56 12.86 -17.27
C GLU A 16 7.90 13.09 -15.91
N ILE A 17 6.89 12.27 -15.58
CA ILE A 17 6.17 12.34 -14.30
C ILE A 17 7.12 12.02 -13.14
N SER A 18 7.96 10.98 -13.26
CA SER A 18 9.00 10.63 -12.28
C SER A 18 9.97 11.79 -12.03
N THR A 19 10.31 12.55 -13.06
CA THR A 19 11.15 13.74 -12.93
C THR A 19 10.44 14.84 -12.13
N LYS A 20 9.12 15.00 -12.32
CA LYS A 20 8.31 15.94 -11.52
C LYS A 20 8.19 15.48 -10.06
N MET A 21 7.97 14.19 -9.83
CA MET A 21 7.97 13.55 -8.51
C MET A 21 9.27 13.82 -7.75
N ALA A 22 10.42 13.68 -8.41
CA ALA A 22 11.72 13.99 -7.81
C ALA A 22 11.85 15.48 -7.45
N LYS A 23 11.35 16.40 -8.29
CA LYS A 23 11.40 17.85 -8.04
C LYS A 23 10.58 18.28 -6.82
N VAL A 24 9.49 17.57 -6.52
CA VAL A 24 8.67 17.83 -5.32
C VAL A 24 9.20 17.11 -4.07
N GLY A 25 10.33 16.41 -4.18
CA GLY A 25 11.03 15.82 -3.03
C GLY A 25 10.62 14.41 -2.66
N LEU A 26 9.92 13.67 -3.53
CA LEU A 26 9.63 12.26 -3.30
C LEU A 26 10.91 11.42 -3.33
N SER A 27 10.94 10.33 -2.57
CA SER A 27 12.14 9.50 -2.44
C SER A 27 12.51 8.82 -3.75
N VAL A 28 13.82 8.70 -4.00
CA VAL A 28 14.33 8.02 -5.21
C VAL A 28 13.85 6.57 -5.26
N GLU A 29 13.86 5.88 -4.11
CA GLU A 29 13.43 4.48 -3.98
C GLU A 29 11.97 4.30 -4.41
N PHE A 30 11.06 5.14 -3.90
CA PHE A 30 9.66 5.13 -4.30
C PHE A 30 9.52 5.32 -5.81
N ILE A 31 10.17 6.34 -6.37
CA ILE A 31 10.09 6.65 -7.81
C ILE A 31 10.60 5.47 -8.65
N THR A 32 11.73 4.86 -8.27
CA THR A 32 12.31 3.74 -9.02
C THR A 32 11.45 2.48 -8.93
N ASP A 33 10.85 2.21 -7.78
CA ASP A 33 9.93 1.08 -7.60
C ASP A 33 8.68 1.25 -8.46
N THR A 34 8.09 2.46 -8.45
CA THR A 34 6.93 2.78 -9.29
C THR A 34 7.25 2.55 -10.76
N VAL A 35 8.37 3.10 -11.24
CA VAL A 35 8.78 3.02 -12.65
C VAL A 35 9.06 1.57 -13.09
N ALA A 36 9.69 0.77 -12.24
CA ALA A 36 9.99 -0.63 -12.55
C ALA A 36 8.72 -1.46 -12.77
N MET A 37 7.62 -1.10 -12.10
CA MET A 37 6.39 -1.88 -12.10
C MET A 37 5.37 -1.46 -13.16
N ILE A 38 5.54 -0.31 -13.82
CA ILE A 38 4.55 0.16 -14.81
C ILE A 38 4.45 -0.77 -16.00
N GLU A 39 5.52 -1.51 -16.32
CA GLU A 39 5.55 -2.35 -17.52
C GLU A 39 4.52 -3.47 -17.46
N GLU A 40 4.16 -3.88 -16.24
CA GLU A 40 3.30 -5.03 -15.98
C GLU A 40 1.98 -4.64 -15.28
N CYS A 41 1.82 -3.38 -14.88
CA CYS A 41 0.65 -2.90 -14.14
C CYS A 41 0.06 -1.61 -14.76
N GLU A 42 -1.04 -1.77 -15.50
CA GLU A 42 -1.82 -0.66 -16.08
C GLU A 42 -2.31 0.33 -15.01
N GLY A 43 -2.80 -0.20 -13.88
CA GLY A 43 -3.28 0.63 -12.78
C GLY A 43 -2.22 1.58 -12.23
N LEU A 44 -0.95 1.17 -12.18
CA LEU A 44 0.14 2.05 -11.75
C LEU A 44 0.41 3.17 -12.75
N HIS A 45 0.37 2.89 -14.05
CA HIS A 45 0.47 3.92 -15.08
C HIS A 45 -0.64 4.97 -14.91
N ASP A 46 -1.89 4.52 -14.75
CA ASP A 46 -3.03 5.41 -14.64
C ASP A 46 -2.97 6.28 -13.38
N LEU A 47 -2.53 5.71 -12.25
CA LEU A 47 -2.31 6.46 -11.01
C LEU A 47 -1.21 7.51 -11.16
N MET A 48 -0.13 7.21 -11.89
CA MET A 48 0.93 8.21 -12.15
C MET A 48 0.42 9.37 -13.00
N VAL A 49 -0.38 9.08 -14.04
CA VAL A 49 -0.98 10.12 -14.88
C VAL A 49 -1.96 10.97 -14.06
N LEU A 50 -2.83 10.32 -13.27
CA LEU A 50 -3.78 11.00 -12.40
C LEU A 50 -3.06 11.93 -11.41
N TRP A 51 -1.95 11.47 -10.80
CA TRP A 51 -1.15 12.29 -9.92
C TRP A 51 -0.56 13.53 -10.61
N ASP A 52 -0.16 13.42 -11.89
CA ASP A 52 0.39 14.55 -12.63
C ASP A 52 -0.67 15.59 -13.01
N GLU A 53 -1.88 15.14 -13.29
CA GLU A 53 -3.01 15.97 -13.69
C GLU A 53 -3.73 16.61 -12.50
N GLU A 54 -3.69 15.99 -11.33
CA GLU A 54 -4.31 16.51 -10.11
C GLU A 54 -3.58 17.77 -9.59
N THR A 55 -4.38 18.74 -9.20
CA THR A 55 -3.97 20.04 -8.66
C THR A 55 -4.15 20.15 -7.15
N ASP A 56 -5.09 19.41 -6.58
CA ASP A 56 -5.33 19.37 -5.14
C ASP A 56 -4.24 18.54 -4.44
N VAL A 57 -3.57 19.15 -3.46
CA VAL A 57 -2.45 18.53 -2.75
C VAL A 57 -2.90 17.34 -1.90
N GLU A 58 -4.07 17.41 -1.26
CA GLU A 58 -4.58 16.33 -0.42
C GLU A 58 -4.90 15.10 -1.29
N ILE A 59 -5.53 15.31 -2.45
CA ILE A 59 -5.82 14.23 -3.39
C ILE A 59 -4.52 13.66 -3.98
N LYS A 60 -3.52 14.50 -4.28
CA LYS A 60 -2.21 14.00 -4.72
C LYS A 60 -1.56 13.10 -3.69
N ASP A 61 -1.65 13.42 -2.41
CA ASP A 61 -1.11 12.59 -1.34
C ASP A 61 -1.88 11.26 -1.22
N GLU A 62 -3.21 11.26 -1.44
CA GLU A 62 -4.00 10.03 -1.54
C GLU A 62 -3.60 9.15 -2.73
N ILE A 63 -3.34 9.74 -3.89
CA ILE A 63 -2.88 9.01 -5.08
C ILE A 63 -1.49 8.41 -4.84
N LEU A 64 -0.58 9.14 -4.19
CA LEU A 64 0.74 8.60 -3.80
C LEU A 64 0.61 7.42 -2.83
N ALA A 65 -0.33 7.50 -1.89
CA ALA A 65 -0.68 6.41 -1.01
C ALA A 65 -1.18 5.16 -1.78
N ASP A 66 -2.00 5.35 -2.82
CA ASP A 66 -2.48 4.27 -3.68
C ASP A 66 -1.36 3.63 -4.51
N ILE A 67 -0.45 4.44 -5.05
CA ILE A 67 0.74 3.95 -5.76
C ILE A 67 1.60 3.09 -4.82
N GLN A 68 1.85 3.55 -3.60
CA GLN A 68 2.64 2.79 -2.62
C GLN A 68 1.97 1.45 -2.26
N ASP A 69 0.65 1.44 -2.09
CA ASP A 69 -0.11 0.23 -1.76
C ASP A 69 -0.05 -0.79 -2.90
N GLU A 70 -0.11 -0.36 -4.16
CA GLU A 70 0.00 -1.26 -5.32
C GLU A 70 1.41 -1.81 -5.48
N ILE A 71 2.44 -1.00 -5.20
CA ILE A 71 3.85 -1.45 -5.14
C ILE A 71 4.03 -2.54 -4.09
N ASP A 72 3.58 -2.28 -2.86
CA ASP A 72 3.71 -3.24 -1.76
C ASP A 72 2.91 -4.53 -2.06
N ARG A 73 1.71 -4.40 -2.65
CA ARG A 73 0.89 -5.56 -3.08
C ARG A 73 1.63 -6.44 -4.08
N HIS A 74 2.19 -5.87 -5.14
CA HIS A 74 2.84 -6.67 -6.17
C HIS A 74 4.08 -7.40 -5.65
N LYS A 75 4.85 -6.75 -4.76
CA LYS A 75 6.01 -7.37 -4.09
C LYS A 75 5.61 -8.58 -3.22
N GLU A 76 4.39 -8.59 -2.69
CA GLU A 76 3.88 -9.69 -1.86
C GLU A 76 3.25 -10.83 -2.65
N LEU A 77 2.75 -10.56 -3.87
CA LEU A 77 1.99 -11.56 -4.61
C LEU A 77 2.93 -12.70 -5.06
N PRO A 78 2.65 -13.95 -4.63
CA PRO A 78 3.40 -15.08 -5.10
C PRO A 78 3.14 -15.31 -6.59
N HIS A 79 4.21 -15.48 -7.35
CA HIS A 79 4.15 -15.64 -8.81
C HIS A 79 3.58 -17.03 -9.15
N GLY A 80 2.42 -17.05 -9.84
CA GLY A 80 1.76 -18.28 -10.32
C GLY A 80 0.36 -18.55 -9.72
N ILE A 81 -0.27 -19.64 -10.15
CA ILE A 81 -1.63 -20.00 -9.69
C ILE A 81 -1.58 -20.50 -8.24
N GLN A 82 -2.25 -19.77 -7.34
CA GLN A 82 -2.40 -20.15 -5.94
C GLN A 82 -3.79 -20.70 -5.66
N LYS A 83 -3.86 -21.90 -5.06
CA LYS A 83 -5.11 -22.39 -4.46
C LYS A 83 -5.29 -21.74 -3.09
N LYS A 84 -6.12 -20.70 -3.02
CA LYS A 84 -6.51 -20.08 -1.76
C LYS A 84 -7.67 -20.85 -1.11
N PRO A 85 -7.81 -20.81 0.23
CA PRO A 85 -8.96 -21.37 0.92
C PRO A 85 -10.26 -20.74 0.41
N TYR A 86 -11.31 -21.54 0.27
CA TYR A 86 -12.63 -21.02 -0.05
C TYR A 86 -13.19 -20.28 1.18
N ILE A 87 -13.62 -19.05 0.99
CA ILE A 87 -14.29 -18.23 2.00
C ILE A 87 -15.77 -18.17 1.63
N SER A 88 -16.66 -18.54 2.56
CA SER A 88 -18.10 -18.43 2.36
C SER A 88 -18.54 -16.97 2.38
N PHE A 89 -19.52 -16.61 1.55
CA PHE A 89 -20.12 -15.27 1.58
C PHE A 89 -20.77 -14.94 2.94
N ASP A 90 -21.32 -15.94 3.62
CA ASP A 90 -21.95 -15.77 4.94
C ASP A 90 -20.93 -15.42 6.05
N ASP A 91 -19.65 -15.69 5.81
CA ASP A 91 -18.58 -15.39 6.77
C ASP A 91 -18.01 -13.97 6.64
N LEU A 92 -18.40 -13.20 5.61
CA LEU A 92 -17.77 -11.91 5.30
C LEU A 92 -17.92 -10.89 6.43
N ASP A 93 -19.10 -10.78 7.04
CA ASP A 93 -19.34 -9.85 8.17
C ASP A 93 -18.50 -10.22 9.39
N ARG A 94 -18.37 -11.52 9.67
CA ARG A 94 -17.54 -12.03 10.76
C ARG A 94 -16.06 -11.74 10.51
N ILE A 95 -15.60 -11.96 9.28
CA ILE A 95 -14.22 -11.68 8.87
C ILE A 95 -13.93 -10.18 8.98
N ALA A 96 -14.81 -9.32 8.47
CA ALA A 96 -14.67 -7.88 8.56
C ALA A 96 -14.57 -7.41 10.02
N LYS A 97 -15.41 -7.95 10.90
CA LYS A 97 -15.35 -7.67 12.33
C LYS A 97 -14.02 -8.10 12.96
N ASP A 98 -13.57 -9.33 12.69
CA ASP A 98 -12.28 -9.83 13.19
C ASP A 98 -11.11 -8.93 12.75
N ILE A 99 -11.12 -8.47 11.50
CA ILE A 99 -10.09 -7.56 10.95
C ILE A 99 -10.10 -6.22 11.67
N MET A 100 -11.29 -5.63 11.87
CA MET A 100 -11.42 -4.34 12.54
C MET A 100 -11.01 -4.41 14.01
N GLU A 101 -11.36 -5.48 14.72
CA GLU A 101 -10.93 -5.68 16.12
C GLU A 101 -9.40 -5.83 16.23
N PHE A 102 -8.79 -6.56 15.31
CA PHE A 102 -7.33 -6.67 15.21
C PHE A 102 -6.68 -5.31 14.94
N LYS A 103 -7.14 -4.58 13.91
CA LYS A 103 -6.60 -3.26 13.55
C LYS A 103 -6.77 -2.24 14.67
N LYS A 104 -7.89 -2.28 15.39
CA LYS A 104 -8.13 -1.45 16.57
C LYS A 104 -7.09 -1.74 17.66
N SER A 105 -6.85 -3.02 17.96
CA SER A 105 -5.85 -3.42 18.96
C SER A 105 -4.44 -2.95 18.57
N LEU A 106 -4.09 -3.07 17.29
CA LEU A 106 -2.82 -2.57 16.76
C LEU A 106 -2.74 -1.04 16.83
N ARG A 107 -3.85 -0.34 16.54
CA ARG A 107 -3.94 1.12 16.65
C ARG A 107 -3.71 1.59 18.09
N ASP A 108 -4.27 0.90 19.07
CA ASP A 108 -4.08 1.23 20.48
C ASP A 108 -2.60 1.09 20.92
N GLU A 109 -1.83 0.16 20.33
CA GLU A 109 -0.38 0.07 20.55
C GLU A 109 0.38 1.22 19.87
N VAL A 110 -0.02 1.59 18.65
CA VAL A 110 0.57 2.72 17.92
C VAL A 110 0.35 4.03 18.67
N ASP A 111 -0.87 4.27 19.15
CA ASP A 111 -1.22 5.49 19.89
C ASP A 111 -0.44 5.57 21.21
N ARG A 112 -0.25 4.44 21.92
CA ARG A 112 0.64 4.36 23.10
C ARG A 112 2.11 4.65 22.79
N TRP A 113 2.57 4.29 21.59
CA TRP A 113 3.96 4.46 21.18
C TRP A 113 4.28 5.88 20.64
N GLY A 114 3.26 6.68 20.34
CA GLY A 114 3.39 8.07 19.90
C GLY A 114 2.52 8.46 18.69
N GLY A 115 1.60 7.59 18.26
CA GLY A 115 0.60 7.90 17.24
C GLY A 115 1.05 7.65 15.79
N ILE A 116 0.13 7.93 14.87
CA ILE A 116 0.28 7.67 13.42
C ILE A 116 1.44 8.46 12.80
N THR A 117 1.61 9.72 13.17
CA THR A 117 2.70 10.56 12.64
C THR A 117 4.07 9.95 12.90
N LYS A 118 4.33 9.55 14.15
CA LYS A 118 5.60 8.91 14.52
C LYS A 118 5.78 7.56 13.82
N LEU A 119 4.69 6.82 13.61
CA LEU A 119 4.73 5.56 12.86
C LEU A 119 5.07 5.80 11.39
N SER A 120 4.46 6.81 10.77
CA SER A 120 4.73 7.22 9.39
C SER A 120 6.20 7.54 9.20
N GLU A 121 6.76 8.41 10.04
CA GLU A 121 8.18 8.76 10.02
C GLU A 121 9.10 7.55 10.18
N LYS A 122 8.74 6.59 11.05
CA LYS A 122 9.58 5.44 11.35
C LYS A 122 9.53 4.35 10.28
N THR A 123 8.36 4.17 9.66
CA THR A 123 8.11 3.09 8.70
C THR A 123 8.28 3.54 7.25
N GLY A 124 8.28 4.85 7.00
CA GLY A 124 8.23 5.43 5.66
C GLY A 124 6.86 5.29 4.97
N ILE A 125 5.85 4.76 5.66
CA ILE A 125 4.49 4.63 5.11
C ILE A 125 3.79 5.98 5.27
N PRO A 126 3.18 6.55 4.21
CA PRO A 126 2.47 7.82 4.31
C PRO A 126 1.35 7.80 5.37
N GLU A 127 1.17 8.91 6.10
CA GLU A 127 0.08 9.03 7.09
C GLU A 127 -1.31 8.77 6.50
N PRO A 128 -1.66 9.24 5.28
CA PRO A 128 -2.95 8.90 4.66
C PRO A 128 -3.14 7.39 4.47
N SER A 129 -2.11 6.68 4.00
CA SER A 129 -2.11 5.22 3.89
C SER A 129 -2.36 4.56 5.24
N LEU A 130 -1.68 5.01 6.30
CA LEU A 130 -1.86 4.47 7.65
C LEU A 130 -3.27 4.75 8.19
N ASN A 131 -3.81 5.95 7.98
CA ASN A 131 -5.17 6.28 8.39
C ASN A 131 -6.20 5.41 7.67
N ARG A 132 -6.08 5.26 6.34
CA ARG A 132 -6.94 4.35 5.56
C ARG A 132 -6.77 2.89 6.01
N PHE A 133 -5.54 2.48 6.29
CA PHE A 133 -5.23 1.15 6.80
C PHE A 133 -6.01 0.85 8.07
N PHE A 134 -5.96 1.71 9.09
CA PHE A 134 -6.63 1.46 10.37
C PHE A 134 -8.15 1.58 10.33
N ASN A 135 -8.69 2.35 9.37
CA ASN A 135 -10.13 2.62 9.29
C ASN A 135 -10.89 1.71 8.31
N SER A 136 -10.20 0.85 7.55
CA SER A 136 -10.82 -0.03 6.56
C SER A 136 -10.97 -1.47 7.08
N ALA A 137 -12.03 -2.16 6.66
CA ALA A 137 -12.21 -3.60 6.90
C ALA A 137 -11.39 -4.47 5.94
N SER A 138 -10.51 -3.87 5.13
CA SER A 138 -9.66 -4.57 4.18
C SER A 138 -8.57 -5.36 4.87
N MET A 139 -8.24 -6.52 4.33
CA MET A 139 -7.15 -7.36 4.81
C MET A 139 -5.81 -6.62 4.76
N PRO A 140 -5.08 -6.52 5.89
CA PRO A 140 -3.70 -6.02 5.90
C PRO A 140 -2.76 -6.82 5.00
N TYR A 141 -1.91 -6.11 4.28
CA TYR A 141 -0.71 -6.67 3.64
C TYR A 141 0.33 -7.08 4.68
N ARG A 142 1.07 -8.16 4.42
CA ARG A 142 2.05 -8.69 5.38
C ARG A 142 3.21 -7.74 5.58
N THR A 143 3.72 -7.14 4.51
CA THR A 143 4.83 -6.18 4.57
C THR A 143 4.45 -4.96 5.40
N THR A 144 3.24 -4.43 5.24
CA THR A 144 2.73 -3.34 6.09
C THR A 144 2.73 -3.76 7.56
N LEU A 145 2.20 -4.95 7.87
CA LEU A 145 2.21 -5.47 9.24
C LEU A 145 3.62 -5.64 9.80
N TYR A 146 4.56 -6.16 9.00
CA TYR A 146 5.96 -6.33 9.41
C TYR A 146 6.70 -5.00 9.58
N LYS A 147 6.49 -4.01 8.68
CA LYS A 147 7.03 -2.65 8.83
C LYS A 147 6.59 -2.05 10.16
N ILE A 148 5.29 -2.18 10.50
CA ILE A 148 4.71 -1.71 11.75
C ILE A 148 5.26 -2.48 12.96
N ALA A 149 5.29 -3.82 12.90
CA ALA A 149 5.82 -4.66 13.98
C ALA A 149 7.29 -4.37 14.27
N ASN A 150 8.11 -4.19 13.24
CA ASN A 150 9.52 -3.85 13.38
C ASN A 150 9.70 -2.46 14.03
N ALA A 151 8.87 -1.48 13.67
CA ALA A 151 8.90 -0.15 14.28
C ALA A 151 8.52 -0.19 15.77
N LEU A 152 7.51 -0.98 16.12
CA LEU A 152 6.98 -1.12 17.48
C LEU A 152 7.69 -2.19 18.33
N LYS A 153 8.58 -2.99 17.72
CA LYS A 153 9.21 -4.20 18.31
C LYS A 153 8.18 -5.24 18.80
N LEU A 154 7.11 -5.45 18.02
CA LEU A 154 6.12 -6.48 18.28
C LEU A 154 6.60 -7.85 17.79
N THR A 155 6.14 -8.91 18.44
CA THR A 155 6.37 -10.28 17.99
C THR A 155 5.40 -10.67 16.88
N GLU A 156 5.77 -11.70 16.12
CA GLU A 156 4.94 -12.22 15.02
C GLU A 156 3.54 -12.65 15.49
N SER A 157 3.45 -13.24 16.70
CA SER A 157 2.16 -13.62 17.31
C SER A 157 1.25 -12.43 17.64
N GLN A 158 1.80 -11.21 17.75
CA GLN A 158 1.03 -10.00 18.02
C GLN A 158 0.49 -9.34 16.74
N ILE A 159 1.01 -9.72 15.56
CA ILE A 159 0.61 -9.15 14.27
C ILE A 159 0.02 -10.16 13.28
N LEU A 160 0.20 -11.46 13.49
CA LEU A 160 -0.44 -12.49 12.68
C LEU A 160 -1.91 -12.65 13.08
N SER A 161 -2.75 -11.93 12.36
CA SER A 161 -4.17 -12.27 12.24
C SER A 161 -4.32 -13.59 11.47
N LYS A 162 -5.29 -14.42 11.88
CA LYS A 162 -5.69 -15.66 11.17
C LYS A 162 -6.07 -15.43 9.69
N TRP A 163 -6.26 -14.17 9.30
CA TRP A 163 -6.64 -13.78 7.96
C TRP A 163 -5.48 -13.19 7.14
N ALA A 164 -4.32 -12.87 7.74
CA ALA A 164 -3.25 -12.10 7.08
C ALA A 164 -2.86 -12.67 5.70
N ALA A 165 -3.01 -11.82 4.68
CA ALA A 165 -2.92 -12.18 3.25
C ALA A 165 -1.58 -12.78 2.87
#